data_AF-A0A9X5PIY3-F1
#
_entry.id   AF-A0A9X5PIY3-F1
#
_cell.length_a   1.000
_cell.length_b   1.000
_cell.length_c   1.000
_cell.angle_alpha   90.00
_cell.angle_beta   90.00
_cell.angle_gamma   90.00
#
_symmetry.space_group_name_H-M   'P 1'
#
loop_
_entity.id
_entity.type
_entity.pdbx_description
1 polymer ?
#
loop_
_entity_poly.entity_id
_entity_poly.type
_entity_poly.pdbx_seq_one_letter_code
_entity_poly.pdbx_strand_id
1 'polypeptide(L)'
;MSKYEIKSNLSEKQIEADVAGYFGWCSQGMPFRLLDTDELETGADKEYHPKYGGVIYIQFKKSGGLEPISKVPSSRRKNRSKKEDIREFRDKNNLNDDPTLYFRLRDKAKTAIDFQHNILKKHHCPPNSYAIYVAPLVLNKTAYYQSLFNSCSDRYLSDPFYWRLNDKYSFQSIRHIPFLKNHVSIVPHEKVDDSNHYYAYSQAGTHISWHSPSILEYEPRRLSDFIYNLFEDKKREEGYTIQQIVNNIIEIAKNYQVELPFRDFPFRDFPLRDFPFNEYEGEPILLIKKYGEWLKFNYNIKQFLIVRNQNY
;
A
#
# COMPACT_ATOMS: atom_id res chain seq x y z
N MET A 1 3.17 28.73 -9.45
CA MET A 1 3.03 27.84 -8.28
C MET A 1 2.47 28.64 -7.13
N SER A 2 1.57 28.06 -6.36
CA SER A 2 1.01 28.68 -5.14
C SER A 2 2.10 28.83 -4.08
N LYS A 3 2.06 29.94 -3.33
CA LYS A 3 3.07 30.28 -2.32
C LYS A 3 3.11 29.31 -1.13
N TYR A 4 2.04 28.54 -0.91
CA TYR A 4 1.88 27.64 0.24
C TYR A 4 2.23 26.18 -0.07
N GLU A 5 2.61 25.82 -1.30
CA GLU A 5 2.90 24.42 -1.65
C GLU A 5 4.38 24.09 -1.46
N ILE A 6 4.64 23.05 -0.65
CA ILE A 6 5.97 22.48 -0.46
C ILE A 6 6.12 21.29 -1.41
N LYS A 7 7.15 21.34 -2.27
CA LYS A 7 7.44 20.25 -3.20
C LYS A 7 8.08 19.08 -2.47
N SER A 8 7.60 17.89 -2.79
CA SER A 8 8.34 16.66 -2.52
C SER A 8 9.30 16.37 -3.66
N ASN A 9 10.51 15.96 -3.31
CA ASN A 9 11.53 15.51 -4.25
C ASN A 9 11.45 13.99 -4.49
N LEU A 10 10.39 13.34 -4.02
CA LEU A 10 10.13 11.91 -4.14
C LEU A 10 9.16 11.61 -5.29
N SER A 11 9.32 10.45 -5.91
CA SER A 11 8.39 9.92 -6.90
C SER A 11 7.63 8.72 -6.34
N GLU A 12 6.40 8.50 -6.80
CA GLU A 12 5.60 7.32 -6.40
C GLU A 12 6.33 6.01 -6.72
N LYS A 13 7.02 5.94 -7.87
CA LYS A 13 7.81 4.78 -8.28
C LYS A 13 8.99 4.51 -7.35
N GLN A 14 9.66 5.57 -6.87
CA GLN A 14 10.76 5.44 -5.91
C GLN A 14 10.25 4.89 -4.58
N ILE A 15 9.17 5.48 -4.04
CA ILE A 15 8.54 5.03 -2.79
C ILE A 15 8.08 3.58 -2.91
N GLU A 16 7.43 3.24 -4.02
CA GLU A 16 7.04 1.88 -4.35
C GLU A 16 8.23 0.92 -4.37
N ALA A 17 9.33 1.28 -5.03
CA ALA A 17 10.51 0.44 -5.13
C ALA A 17 11.19 0.24 -3.77
N ASP A 18 11.33 1.30 -2.98
CA ASP A 18 12.00 1.26 -1.68
C ASP A 18 11.18 0.47 -0.64
N VAL A 19 9.88 0.71 -0.56
CA VAL A 19 8.99 -0.03 0.35
C VAL A 19 8.81 -1.47 -0.11
N ALA A 20 8.67 -1.73 -1.41
CA ALA A 20 8.62 -3.10 -1.90
C ALA A 20 9.93 -3.85 -1.64
N GLY A 21 11.07 -3.20 -1.88
CA GLY A 21 12.39 -3.75 -1.55
C GLY A 21 12.54 -4.06 -0.06
N TYR A 22 11.87 -3.30 0.81
CA TYR A 22 11.80 -3.57 2.25
C TYR A 22 11.01 -4.85 2.58
N PHE A 23 9.92 -5.12 1.86
CA PHE A 23 9.10 -6.33 2.05
C PHE A 23 9.63 -7.57 1.33
N GLY A 24 10.62 -7.43 0.46
CA GLY A 24 11.30 -8.53 -0.21
C GLY A 24 11.74 -8.18 -1.63
N TRP A 25 13.00 -8.46 -1.95
CA TRP A 25 13.54 -8.34 -3.30
C TRP A 25 12.93 -9.40 -4.23
N CYS A 26 11.83 -9.08 -4.93
CA CYS A 26 11.18 -10.01 -5.86
C CYS A 26 11.55 -9.86 -7.35
N SER A 27 12.47 -8.96 -7.74
CA SER A 27 13.20 -8.89 -9.04
C SER A 27 13.85 -7.51 -9.20
N GLN A 28 15.11 -7.28 -9.57
CA GLN A 28 16.27 -8.12 -9.89
C GLN A 28 17.50 -7.36 -9.33
N GLY A 29 18.31 -8.00 -8.45
CA GLY A 29 19.59 -7.44 -7.94
C GLY A 29 20.03 -7.72 -6.47
N MET A 30 19.30 -8.53 -5.67
CA MET A 30 19.55 -9.01 -4.27
C MET A 30 19.50 -8.10 -3.00
N PRO A 31 18.83 -8.49 -1.87
CA PRO A 31 18.56 -9.88 -1.44
C PRO A 31 17.14 -10.22 -0.88
N PHE A 32 16.69 -11.44 -1.20
CA PHE A 32 16.39 -12.52 -0.24
C PHE A 32 17.28 -13.69 -0.69
N ARG A 33 18.14 -14.24 0.19
CA ARG A 33 18.82 -15.51 -0.11
C ARG A 33 17.91 -16.64 0.38
N LEU A 34 17.27 -17.35 -0.55
CA LEU A 34 17.14 -18.80 -0.36
C LEU A 34 18.57 -19.33 -0.37
N LEU A 35 19.01 -19.91 0.75
CA LEU A 35 20.26 -20.65 0.75
C LEU A 35 20.13 -21.74 -0.31
N ASP A 36 21.14 -21.88 -1.18
CA ASP A 36 21.22 -23.04 -2.05
C ASP A 36 21.46 -24.26 -1.16
N THR A 37 20.41 -25.06 -0.96
CA THR A 37 20.58 -26.48 -0.66
C THR A 37 21.07 -27.17 -1.92
N ASP A 38 22.09 -28.00 -1.79
CA ASP A 38 22.65 -28.79 -2.88
C ASP A 38 21.58 -29.76 -3.41
N GLU A 39 21.12 -29.51 -4.62
CA GLU A 39 20.02 -30.25 -5.28
C GLU A 39 20.46 -31.66 -5.68
N LEU A 40 21.77 -31.86 -5.90
CA LEU A 40 22.35 -33.18 -6.14
C LEU A 40 22.35 -34.04 -4.86
N GLU A 41 22.38 -33.42 -3.67
CA GLU A 41 22.35 -34.13 -2.39
C GLU A 41 20.92 -34.40 -1.89
N THR A 42 19.97 -33.50 -2.17
CA THR A 42 18.65 -33.51 -1.50
C THR A 42 17.47 -33.92 -2.38
N GLY A 43 17.60 -33.89 -3.72
CA GLY A 43 16.60 -34.41 -4.66
C GLY A 43 15.20 -33.75 -4.59
N ALA A 44 15.05 -32.56 -4.00
CA ALA A 44 13.77 -31.89 -3.82
C ALA A 44 13.68 -30.60 -4.65
N ASP A 45 12.64 -30.47 -5.49
CA ASP A 45 12.29 -29.20 -6.13
C ASP A 45 11.99 -28.16 -5.04
N LYS A 46 12.72 -27.04 -5.04
CA LYS A 46 12.56 -25.91 -4.09
C LYS A 46 11.27 -25.10 -4.35
N GLU A 47 10.12 -25.73 -4.52
CA GLU A 47 8.86 -25.01 -4.56
C GLU A 47 8.27 -24.91 -3.15
N TYR A 48 8.49 -23.76 -2.50
CA TYR A 48 7.88 -23.48 -1.20
C TYR A 48 6.38 -23.23 -1.40
N HIS A 49 5.55 -24.20 -1.01
CA HIS A 49 4.09 -24.08 -0.99
C HIS A 49 3.62 -23.68 0.41
N PRO A 50 3.45 -22.37 0.69
CA PRO A 50 2.91 -21.94 1.98
C PRO A 50 1.52 -22.54 2.18
N LYS A 51 1.24 -23.11 3.36
CA LYS A 51 -0.14 -23.50 3.70
C LYS A 51 -0.97 -22.29 4.09
N TYR A 52 -0.35 -21.31 4.74
CA TYR A 52 -1.01 -20.16 5.34
C TYR A 52 -0.38 -18.83 4.92
N GLY A 53 -1.22 -17.81 4.75
CA GLY A 53 -0.77 -16.46 4.45
C GLY A 53 -1.84 -15.39 4.64
N GLY A 54 -1.52 -14.20 4.16
CA GLY A 54 -2.44 -13.05 4.09
C GLY A 54 -2.06 -12.12 2.95
N VAL A 55 -3.06 -11.47 2.35
CA VAL A 55 -2.85 -10.58 1.20
C VAL A 55 -3.03 -9.12 1.59
N ILE A 56 -2.04 -8.31 1.22
CA ILE A 56 -2.10 -6.85 1.30
C ILE A 56 -2.03 -6.25 -0.11
N TYR A 57 -3.02 -5.44 -0.45
CA TYR A 57 -3.04 -4.59 -1.63
C TYR A 57 -2.58 -3.19 -1.26
N ILE A 58 -1.50 -2.73 -1.89
CA ILE A 58 -0.90 -1.45 -1.58
C ILE A 58 -0.92 -0.56 -2.81
N GLN A 59 -1.42 0.66 -2.64
CA GLN A 59 -1.24 1.74 -3.60
C GLN A 59 -0.29 2.80 -3.03
N PHE A 60 0.86 2.96 -3.68
CA PHE A 60 1.87 3.93 -3.29
C PHE A 60 1.52 5.34 -3.78
N LYS A 61 1.73 6.31 -2.91
CA LYS A 61 1.43 7.72 -3.14
C LYS A 61 2.60 8.59 -2.72
N LYS A 62 2.80 9.68 -3.45
CA LYS A 62 3.75 10.72 -3.06
C LYS A 62 3.02 11.76 -2.22
N SER A 63 3.63 12.13 -1.11
CA SER A 63 3.15 13.25 -0.30
C SER A 63 3.58 14.56 -0.95
N GLY A 64 2.69 15.53 -1.06
CA GLY A 64 3.02 16.95 -1.13
C GLY A 64 2.91 17.58 0.25
N GLY A 65 3.46 18.79 0.43
CA GLY A 65 3.28 19.58 1.64
C GLY A 65 2.47 20.85 1.40
N LEU A 66 1.74 21.28 2.42
CA LEU A 66 1.05 22.57 2.48
C LEU A 66 1.51 23.30 3.73
N GLU A 67 1.95 24.54 3.55
CA GLU A 67 2.23 25.45 4.66
C GLU A 67 0.94 25.76 5.45
N PRO A 68 0.99 25.88 6.78
CA PRO A 68 -0.17 26.26 7.58
C PRO A 68 -0.68 27.66 7.25
N ILE A 69 -1.94 27.94 7.58
CA ILE A 69 -2.56 29.26 7.36
C ILE A 69 -1.85 30.35 8.16
N SER A 70 -1.36 30.00 9.35
CA SER A 70 -0.56 30.89 10.21
C SER A 70 0.71 31.42 9.52
N LYS A 71 1.33 30.64 8.62
CA LYS A 71 2.52 31.06 7.85
C LYS A 71 2.16 31.72 6.53
N VAL A 72 1.16 31.20 5.82
CA VAL A 72 0.71 31.75 4.54
C VAL A 72 -0.82 31.95 4.57
N PRO A 73 -1.33 33.19 4.64
CA PRO A 73 -2.77 33.44 4.73
C PRO A 73 -3.57 32.79 3.59
N SER A 74 -4.80 32.35 3.87
CA SER A 74 -5.65 31.72 2.87
C SER A 74 -6.12 32.69 1.79
N SER A 75 -6.27 32.19 0.56
CA SER A 75 -6.76 32.97 -0.57
C SER A 75 -8.27 33.23 -0.48
N ARG A 76 -8.66 34.50 -0.68
CA ARG A 76 -10.08 34.94 -0.76
C ARG A 76 -10.71 34.80 -2.16
N ARG A 77 -10.02 34.19 -3.12
CA ARG A 77 -10.51 34.07 -4.51
C ARG A 77 -11.65 33.04 -4.61
N LYS A 78 -12.70 33.35 -5.39
CA LYS A 78 -13.85 32.45 -5.62
C LYS A 78 -13.46 31.10 -6.25
N ASN A 79 -12.47 31.07 -7.15
CA ASN A 79 -11.96 29.85 -7.79
C ASN A 79 -10.65 29.38 -7.14
N ARG A 80 -10.64 29.23 -5.83
CA ARG A 80 -9.45 28.74 -5.11
C ARG A 80 -9.28 27.23 -5.27
N SER A 81 -8.05 26.77 -5.09
CA SER A 81 -7.76 25.34 -5.23
C SER A 81 -8.33 24.56 -4.05
N LYS A 82 -8.67 23.29 -4.28
CA LYS A 82 -9.06 22.34 -3.23
C LYS A 82 -8.05 22.17 -2.10
N LYS A 83 -6.77 22.46 -2.37
CA LYS A 83 -5.72 22.45 -1.34
C LYS A 83 -5.89 23.57 -0.32
N GLU A 84 -6.46 24.71 -0.71
CA GLU A 84 -6.81 25.78 0.24
C GLU A 84 -7.96 25.33 1.14
N ASP A 85 -8.93 24.59 0.60
CA ASP A 85 -10.02 24.03 1.40
C ASP A 85 -9.48 23.04 2.45
N ILE A 86 -8.48 22.22 2.10
CA ILE A 86 -7.79 21.34 3.06
C ILE A 86 -7.13 22.17 4.18
N ARG A 87 -6.38 23.22 3.82
CA ARG A 87 -5.69 24.08 4.81
C ARG A 87 -6.68 24.71 5.78
N GLU A 88 -7.79 25.25 5.25
CA GLU A 88 -8.82 25.88 6.09
C GLU A 88 -9.57 24.88 6.95
N PHE A 89 -9.86 23.69 6.41
CA PHE A 89 -10.51 22.65 7.19
C PHE A 89 -9.63 22.22 8.37
N ARG A 90 -8.35 21.99 8.12
CA ARG A 90 -7.44 21.50 9.16
C ARG A 90 -7.15 22.55 10.23
N ASP A 91 -6.97 23.81 9.83
CA ASP A 91 -6.84 24.97 10.73
C ASP A 91 -8.07 25.14 11.62
N LYS A 92 -9.28 25.12 11.03
CA LYS A 92 -10.56 25.22 11.77
C LYS A 92 -10.75 24.10 12.80
N ASN A 93 -10.19 22.92 12.54
CA ASN A 93 -10.32 21.75 13.41
C ASN A 93 -9.10 21.57 14.34
N ASN A 94 -8.20 22.56 14.41
CA ASN A 94 -6.98 22.51 15.23
C ASN A 94 -6.14 21.24 14.98
N LEU A 95 -6.08 20.77 13.73
CA LEU A 95 -5.27 19.62 13.37
C LEU A 95 -3.80 20.05 13.23
N ASN A 96 -2.87 19.13 13.49
CA ASN A 96 -1.44 19.44 13.36
C ASN A 96 -1.07 19.69 11.88
N ASP A 97 -0.66 20.93 11.58
CA ASP A 97 -0.59 21.46 10.22
C ASP A 97 0.78 21.99 9.78
N ASP A 98 1.86 21.67 10.50
CA ASP A 98 3.20 22.21 10.18
C ASP A 98 4.24 21.14 9.77
N PRO A 99 4.45 20.93 8.46
CA PRO A 99 3.50 21.14 7.37
C PRO A 99 2.42 20.07 7.33
N THR A 100 1.28 20.40 6.73
CA THR A 100 0.27 19.41 6.33
C THR A 100 0.80 18.60 5.15
N LEU A 101 0.82 17.28 5.28
CA LEU A 101 1.09 16.38 4.16
C LEU A 101 -0.20 15.97 3.49
N TYR A 102 -0.15 15.75 2.17
CA TYR A 102 -1.33 15.33 1.42
C TYR A 102 -0.99 14.56 0.15
N PHE A 103 -1.94 13.78 -0.37
CA PHE A 103 -1.90 13.27 -1.73
C PHE A 103 -3.28 13.27 -2.36
N ARG A 104 -3.31 13.38 -3.70
CA ARG A 104 -4.54 13.31 -4.49
C ARG A 104 -4.81 11.88 -4.94
N LEU A 105 -6.08 11.52 -5.08
CA LEU A 105 -6.46 10.36 -5.89
C LEU A 105 -5.99 10.52 -7.34
N ARG A 106 -5.77 9.40 -8.02
CA ARG A 106 -5.39 9.40 -9.44
C ARG A 106 -6.64 9.55 -10.29
N ASP A 107 -6.47 10.18 -11.44
CA ASP A 107 -7.50 10.19 -12.47
C ASP A 107 -7.79 8.76 -12.93
N LYS A 108 -9.06 8.50 -13.28
CA LYS A 108 -9.47 7.23 -13.87
C LYS A 108 -8.76 7.08 -15.22
N ALA A 109 -8.07 5.96 -15.41
CA ALA A 109 -7.47 5.67 -16.71
C ALA A 109 -8.58 5.48 -17.76
N LYS A 110 -8.32 5.90 -19.01
CA LYS A 110 -9.32 5.81 -20.11
C LYS A 110 -9.86 4.39 -20.31
N THR A 111 -9.02 3.40 -20.05
CA THR A 111 -9.32 1.98 -20.20
C THR A 111 -9.86 1.33 -18.92
N ALA A 112 -9.76 2.01 -17.77
CA ALA A 112 -10.15 1.43 -16.48
C ALA A 112 -11.68 1.47 -16.30
N ILE A 113 -12.21 0.39 -15.74
CA ILE A 113 -13.64 0.25 -15.45
C ILE A 113 -14.07 1.19 -14.32
N ASP A 114 -13.20 1.39 -13.33
CA ASP A 114 -13.46 2.21 -12.15
C ASP A 114 -12.20 2.98 -11.71
N PHE A 115 -12.34 3.91 -10.76
CA PHE A 115 -11.21 4.58 -10.12
C PHE A 115 -10.37 3.58 -9.33
N GLN A 116 -9.05 3.72 -9.41
CA GLN A 116 -8.11 2.89 -8.65
C GLN A 116 -8.42 2.89 -7.14
N HIS A 117 -8.98 4.00 -6.63
CA HIS A 117 -9.47 4.10 -5.26
C HIS A 117 -10.60 3.12 -4.94
N ASN A 118 -11.63 3.09 -5.79
CA ASN A 118 -12.77 2.20 -5.63
C ASN A 118 -12.34 0.74 -5.77
N ILE A 119 -11.45 0.44 -6.72
CA ILE A 119 -10.83 -0.88 -6.87
C ILE A 119 -10.12 -1.25 -5.55
N LEU A 120 -9.20 -0.42 -5.07
CA LEU A 120 -8.47 -0.68 -3.83
C LEU A 120 -9.42 -0.88 -2.64
N LYS A 121 -10.47 -0.05 -2.51
CA LYS A 121 -11.50 -0.18 -1.46
C LYS A 121 -12.21 -1.52 -1.49
N LYS A 122 -12.58 -2.03 -2.67
CA LYS A 122 -13.23 -3.35 -2.81
C LYS A 122 -12.32 -4.51 -2.38
N HIS A 123 -11.00 -4.31 -2.42
CA HIS A 123 -10.02 -5.31 -1.98
C HIS A 123 -9.71 -5.23 -0.48
N HIS A 124 -10.25 -4.23 0.23
CA HIS A 124 -10.19 -4.16 1.69
C HIS A 124 -11.33 -4.98 2.28
N CYS A 125 -11.11 -6.28 2.42
CA CYS A 125 -12.04 -7.23 3.03
C CYS A 125 -11.41 -7.90 4.26
N PRO A 126 -11.17 -7.16 5.36
CA PRO A 126 -10.70 -7.79 6.58
C PRO A 126 -11.71 -8.86 7.03
N PRO A 127 -11.23 -10.03 7.49
CA PRO A 127 -9.83 -10.34 7.72
C PRO A 127 -9.07 -10.97 6.53
N ASN A 128 -9.76 -11.34 5.44
CA ASN A 128 -9.23 -12.07 4.28
C ASN A 128 -8.16 -11.31 3.50
N SER A 129 -8.37 -10.00 3.31
CA SER A 129 -7.45 -9.14 2.59
C SER A 129 -7.49 -7.71 3.09
N TYR A 130 -6.34 -7.05 3.01
CA TYR A 130 -6.22 -5.66 3.42
C TYR A 130 -5.83 -4.82 2.23
N ALA A 131 -6.48 -3.67 2.06
CA ALA A 131 -6.05 -2.67 1.11
C ALA A 131 -5.72 -1.35 1.80
N ILE A 132 -4.56 -0.77 1.45
CA ILE A 132 -4.06 0.47 2.04
C ILE A 132 -3.36 1.35 1.00
N TYR A 133 -3.40 2.65 1.26
CA TYR A 133 -2.47 3.62 0.72
C TYR A 133 -1.21 3.66 1.57
N VAL A 134 -0.06 3.78 0.92
CA VAL A 134 1.22 4.04 1.61
C VAL A 134 1.83 5.32 1.05
N ALA A 135 2.14 6.26 1.93
CA ALA A 135 2.75 7.54 1.56
C ALA A 135 3.81 7.99 2.58
N PRO A 136 4.90 8.64 2.16
CA PRO A 136 5.99 9.03 3.05
C PRO A 136 5.57 10.21 3.95
N LEU A 137 6.05 10.22 5.18
CA LEU A 137 5.88 11.30 6.15
C LEU A 137 6.95 12.41 6.01
N VAL A 138 7.87 12.24 5.07
CA VAL A 138 9.00 13.14 4.83
C VAL A 138 8.97 13.59 3.38
N LEU A 139 9.14 14.90 3.15
CA LEU A 139 9.18 15.50 1.80
C LEU A 139 10.61 15.62 1.25
N ASN A 140 11.59 15.70 2.15
CA ASN A 140 13.00 15.85 1.83
C ASN A 140 13.63 14.49 1.45
N LYS A 141 14.21 14.43 0.25
CA LYS A 141 14.86 13.23 -0.31
C LYS A 141 16.04 12.73 0.53
N THR A 142 16.86 13.63 1.08
CA THR A 142 18.01 13.28 1.94
C THR A 142 17.53 12.64 3.23
N ALA A 143 16.57 13.26 3.92
CA ALA A 143 16.00 12.71 5.15
C ALA A 143 15.27 11.37 4.91
N TYR A 144 14.58 11.25 3.77
CA TYR A 144 13.96 9.99 3.34
C TYR A 144 15.01 8.89 3.12
N TYR A 145 16.09 9.16 2.38
CA TYR A 145 17.17 8.18 2.19
C TYR A 145 17.91 7.84 3.47
N GLN A 146 18.22 8.83 4.30
CA GLN A 146 18.79 8.58 5.63
C GLN A 146 17.89 7.65 6.43
N SER A 147 16.57 7.84 6.39
CA SER A 147 15.67 6.93 7.09
C SER A 147 15.68 5.51 6.52
N LEU A 148 15.90 5.33 5.23
CA LEU A 148 15.99 4.00 4.59
C LEU A 148 17.35 3.34 4.87
N PHE A 149 18.47 4.09 4.98
CA PHE A 149 19.83 3.54 5.18
C PHE A 149 20.21 3.42 6.66
N ASN A 150 19.71 4.33 7.50
CA ASN A 150 20.01 4.35 8.93
C ASN A 150 18.96 3.58 9.76
N SER A 151 17.88 3.09 9.13
CA SER A 151 16.84 2.31 9.81
C SER A 151 17.30 0.93 10.27
N CYS A 152 18.25 0.35 9.56
CA CYS A 152 18.84 -0.95 9.83
C CYS A 152 20.33 -0.80 9.54
N SER A 153 21.21 -1.10 10.49
CA SER A 153 22.66 -1.03 10.31
C SER A 153 23.16 -1.85 9.12
N ASP A 154 22.36 -2.81 8.64
CA ASP A 154 22.66 -3.63 7.47
C ASP A 154 21.42 -3.85 6.59
N ARG A 155 21.07 -2.86 5.76
CA ARG A 155 20.02 -3.01 4.72
C ARG A 155 20.30 -4.15 3.73
N TYR A 156 21.53 -4.64 3.68
CA TYR A 156 21.97 -5.71 2.79
C TYR A 156 21.85 -7.12 3.39
N LEU A 157 21.24 -7.26 4.58
CA LEU A 157 21.02 -8.58 5.15
C LEU A 157 20.00 -9.37 4.34
N SER A 158 20.29 -10.66 4.19
CA SER A 158 19.47 -11.62 3.46
C SER A 158 18.08 -11.84 4.04
N ASP A 159 17.87 -11.44 5.29
CA ASP A 159 16.58 -11.43 5.96
C ASP A 159 16.42 -10.08 6.69
N PRO A 160 15.51 -9.19 6.22
CA PRO A 160 15.30 -7.87 6.80
C PRO A 160 14.74 -7.91 8.24
N PHE A 161 14.35 -9.09 8.72
CA PHE A 161 13.87 -9.36 10.08
C PHE A 161 14.88 -10.13 10.94
N TYR A 162 16.04 -10.53 10.40
CA TYR A 162 17.04 -11.33 11.11
C TYR A 162 17.71 -10.59 12.28
N TRP A 163 17.67 -9.26 12.25
CA TRP A 163 18.16 -8.46 13.36
C TRP A 163 17.19 -8.52 14.53
N ARG A 164 17.62 -9.26 15.58
CA ARG A 164 17.04 -9.46 16.93
C ARG A 164 16.50 -10.85 17.27
N LEU A 165 17.02 -11.93 16.68
CA LEU A 165 16.79 -13.28 17.22
C LEU A 165 17.49 -13.52 18.58
N ASN A 166 18.38 -12.61 19.03
CA ASN A 166 18.92 -12.63 20.40
C ASN A 166 18.03 -11.93 21.43
N ASP A 167 17.01 -11.17 21.02
CA ASP A 167 16.01 -10.62 21.93
C ASP A 167 14.75 -11.50 21.86
N LYS A 168 14.22 -11.89 23.02
CA LYS A 168 12.96 -12.65 23.19
C LYS A 168 11.68 -11.96 22.62
N TYR A 169 11.81 -10.96 21.74
CA TYR A 169 10.75 -10.08 21.23
C TYR A 169 10.85 -9.81 19.71
N SER A 170 11.22 -10.82 18.93
CA SER A 170 11.63 -10.69 17.52
C SER A 170 10.64 -9.92 16.62
N PHE A 171 9.32 -10.09 16.77
CA PHE A 171 8.33 -9.43 15.90
C PHE A 171 7.94 -7.99 16.32
N GLN A 172 8.02 -7.65 17.62
CA GLN A 172 7.75 -6.29 18.11
C GLN A 172 8.74 -5.26 17.57
N SER A 173 9.93 -5.72 17.16
CA SER A 173 10.97 -4.92 16.54
C SER A 173 10.48 -4.15 15.29
N ILE A 174 9.48 -4.67 14.55
CA ILE A 174 8.96 -4.04 13.34
C ILE A 174 8.38 -2.65 13.59
N ARG A 175 7.79 -2.43 14.78
CA ARG A 175 7.26 -1.14 15.21
C ARG A 175 8.32 -0.07 15.35
N HIS A 176 9.58 -0.49 15.54
CA HIS A 176 10.71 0.39 15.79
C HIS A 176 11.50 0.73 14.54
N ILE A 177 11.20 0.10 13.39
CA ILE A 177 11.91 0.30 12.14
C ILE A 177 11.67 1.73 11.62
N PRO A 178 12.68 2.61 11.62
CA PRO A 178 12.51 4.03 11.27
C PRO A 178 11.93 4.25 9.87
N PHE A 179 12.35 3.45 8.89
CA PHE A 179 11.86 3.57 7.52
C PHE A 179 10.35 3.30 7.41
N LEU A 180 9.87 2.21 8.02
CA LEU A 180 8.45 1.89 8.04
C LEU A 180 7.64 2.88 8.88
N LYS A 181 8.22 3.41 9.96
CA LYS A 181 7.59 4.48 10.76
C LYS A 181 7.39 5.77 9.98
N ASN A 182 8.26 6.04 9.00
CA ASN A 182 8.21 7.23 8.16
C ASN A 182 7.22 7.12 6.99
N HIS A 183 6.27 6.19 7.06
CA HIS A 183 5.18 6.04 6.11
C HIS A 183 3.84 6.00 6.83
N VAL A 184 2.85 6.73 6.33
CA VAL A 184 1.45 6.58 6.74
C VAL A 184 0.80 5.46 5.94
N SER A 185 -0.08 4.71 6.59
CA SER A 185 -0.95 3.68 6.00
C SER A 185 -2.40 4.11 6.14
N ILE A 186 -3.10 4.32 5.03
CA ILE A 186 -4.48 4.81 5.05
C ILE A 186 -5.39 3.81 4.35
N VAL A 187 -6.40 3.31 5.05
CA VAL A 187 -7.43 2.46 4.44
C VAL A 187 -8.34 3.31 3.53
N PRO A 188 -8.69 2.85 2.32
CA PRO A 188 -9.65 3.54 1.46
C PRO A 188 -11.00 3.75 2.16
N HIS A 189 -11.49 5.00 2.22
CA HIS A 189 -12.61 5.38 3.09
C HIS A 189 -13.98 5.20 2.44
N GLU A 190 -14.29 5.99 1.41
CA GLU A 190 -15.60 6.00 0.74
C GLU A 190 -15.47 5.78 -0.77
N LYS A 191 -16.55 5.39 -1.46
CA LYS A 191 -16.51 5.35 -2.92
C LYS A 191 -16.44 6.78 -3.47
N VAL A 192 -15.74 6.94 -4.59
CA VAL A 192 -15.60 8.23 -5.27
C VAL A 192 -16.14 8.16 -6.68
N ASP A 193 -16.77 9.23 -7.12
CA ASP A 193 -17.25 9.40 -8.49
C ASP A 193 -16.29 10.27 -9.34
N ASP A 194 -15.33 10.93 -8.68
CA ASP A 194 -14.27 11.70 -9.32
C ASP A 194 -12.90 11.50 -8.66
N SER A 195 -11.84 12.05 -9.27
CA SER A 195 -10.47 11.97 -8.77
C SER A 195 -10.04 13.19 -7.94
N ASN A 196 -10.93 14.16 -7.74
CA ASN A 196 -10.68 15.43 -7.07
C ASN A 196 -10.83 15.31 -5.55
N HIS A 197 -10.40 14.16 -5.01
CA HIS A 197 -10.36 13.90 -3.58
C HIS A 197 -8.91 13.78 -3.10
N TYR A 198 -8.73 14.11 -1.84
CA TYR A 198 -7.42 14.18 -1.19
C TYR A 198 -7.48 13.54 0.19
N TYR A 199 -6.40 12.85 0.54
CA TYR A 199 -6.07 12.57 1.92
C TYR A 199 -5.06 13.60 2.40
N ALA A 200 -5.23 14.07 3.63
CA ALA A 200 -4.30 14.97 4.29
C ALA A 200 -4.04 14.54 5.74
N TYR A 201 -2.80 14.69 6.21
CA TYR A 201 -2.31 14.15 7.47
C TYR A 201 -1.09 14.94 7.98
N SER A 202 -0.76 14.78 9.26
CA SER A 202 0.42 15.39 9.87
C SER A 202 1.71 14.64 9.49
N GLN A 203 2.87 15.27 9.69
CA GLN A 203 4.17 14.57 9.60
C GLN A 203 4.36 13.43 10.61
N ALA A 204 3.56 13.36 11.66
CA ALA A 204 3.58 12.24 12.60
C ALA A 204 2.78 11.02 12.09
N GLY A 205 2.04 11.16 10.98
CA GLY A 205 1.09 10.16 10.48
C GLY A 205 -0.22 10.12 11.26
N THR A 206 -0.56 11.23 11.91
CA THR A 206 -1.78 11.43 12.72
C THR A 206 -2.73 12.41 12.04
N HIS A 207 -3.89 12.64 12.65
CA HIS A 207 -4.86 13.65 12.20
C HIS A 207 -5.21 13.49 10.71
N ILE A 208 -5.53 12.26 10.32
CA ILE A 208 -5.88 11.93 8.95
C ILE A 208 -7.26 12.52 8.65
N SER A 209 -7.34 13.23 7.53
CA SER A 209 -8.53 13.91 7.06
C SER A 209 -8.77 13.61 5.58
N TRP A 210 -10.03 13.63 5.20
CA TRP A 210 -10.50 13.38 3.85
C TRP A 210 -11.23 14.60 3.30
N HIS A 211 -11.06 14.84 2.00
CA HIS A 211 -11.51 16.03 1.28
C HIS A 211 -13.03 16.24 1.19
N SER A 212 -13.85 15.23 1.55
CA SER A 212 -15.29 15.40 1.87
C SER A 212 -15.42 15.78 3.36
N PRO A 213 -14.94 16.98 3.72
CA PRO A 213 -14.25 17.31 4.98
C PRO A 213 -14.65 16.45 6.17
N SER A 214 -13.93 15.34 6.35
CA SER A 214 -14.13 14.44 7.47
C SER A 214 -12.78 14.13 8.12
N ILE A 215 -12.79 14.08 9.45
CA ILE A 215 -11.65 13.60 10.24
C ILE A 215 -11.82 12.09 10.33
N LEU A 216 -10.86 11.36 9.77
CA LEU A 216 -10.88 9.91 9.77
C LEU A 216 -10.27 9.35 11.05
N GLU A 217 -9.17 9.95 11.51
CA GLU A 217 -8.42 9.41 12.63
C GLU A 217 -7.47 10.41 13.28
N TYR A 218 -7.38 10.36 14.61
CA TYR A 218 -6.43 11.15 15.39
C TYR A 218 -5.13 10.40 15.67
N GLU A 219 -5.20 9.07 15.82
CA GLU A 219 -4.04 8.24 16.19
C GLU A 219 -3.06 7.99 15.03
N PRO A 220 -1.79 7.69 15.34
CA PRO A 220 -0.79 7.42 14.31
C PRO A 220 -1.14 6.16 13.52
N ARG A 221 -1.20 6.27 12.19
CA ARG A 221 -1.33 5.14 11.27
C ARG A 221 -0.03 4.89 10.53
N ARG A 222 1.03 4.56 11.25
CA ARG A 222 2.32 4.26 10.62
C ARG A 222 2.28 2.89 9.98
N LEU A 223 3.02 2.70 8.88
CA LEU A 223 3.13 1.41 8.22
C LEU A 223 3.71 0.34 9.14
N SER A 224 4.68 0.70 9.99
CA SER A 224 5.23 -0.21 11.00
C SER A 224 4.17 -0.74 11.97
N ASP A 225 3.28 0.15 12.45
CA ASP A 225 2.20 -0.21 13.37
C ASP A 225 1.10 -1.02 12.66
N PHE A 226 0.76 -0.64 11.42
CA PHE A 226 -0.19 -1.38 10.60
C PHE A 226 0.27 -2.82 10.38
N ILE A 227 1.52 -3.00 9.96
CA ILE A 227 2.09 -4.33 9.72
C ILE A 227 2.16 -5.09 11.04
N TYR A 228 2.65 -4.49 12.13
CA TYR A 228 2.65 -5.14 13.45
C TYR A 228 1.28 -5.68 13.85
N ASN A 229 0.24 -4.84 13.79
CA ASN A 229 -1.12 -5.22 14.14
C ASN A 229 -1.67 -6.31 13.21
N LEU A 230 -1.25 -6.34 11.95
CA LEU A 230 -1.64 -7.37 10.99
C LEU A 230 -1.19 -8.78 11.42
N PHE A 231 -0.04 -8.86 12.06
CA PHE A 231 0.62 -10.11 12.44
C PHE A 231 0.42 -10.49 13.92
N GLU A 232 0.19 -9.52 14.81
CA GLU A 232 -0.03 -9.77 16.25
C GLU A 232 -1.43 -10.31 16.55
N ASP A 233 -2.41 -10.04 15.68
CA ASP A 233 -3.81 -10.43 15.89
C ASP A 233 -3.96 -11.96 16.01
N LYS A 234 -4.02 -12.44 17.27
CA LYS A 234 -4.06 -13.86 17.66
C LYS A 234 -5.21 -14.66 17.04
N LYS A 235 -6.28 -13.99 16.57
CA LYS A 235 -7.33 -14.63 15.77
C LYS A 235 -6.82 -15.15 14.41
N ARG A 236 -5.56 -14.86 14.08
CA ARG A 236 -4.84 -15.28 12.87
C ARG A 236 -3.75 -16.31 13.16
N GLU A 237 -3.70 -16.88 14.37
CA GLU A 237 -2.79 -17.99 14.72
C GLU A 237 -2.99 -19.21 13.81
N GLU A 238 -4.16 -19.37 13.19
CA GLU A 238 -4.42 -20.39 12.17
C GLU A 238 -4.02 -19.95 10.74
N GLY A 239 -3.92 -18.64 10.46
CA GLY A 239 -3.70 -18.08 9.12
C GLY A 239 -4.83 -18.40 8.12
N TYR A 240 -4.92 -17.66 7.00
CA TYR A 240 -5.80 -18.08 5.90
C TYR A 240 -5.08 -19.13 5.09
N THR A 241 -5.77 -20.23 4.79
CA THR A 241 -5.23 -21.17 3.81
C THR A 241 -5.08 -20.46 2.48
N ILE A 242 -4.07 -20.84 1.70
CA ILE A 242 -3.92 -20.33 0.33
C ILE A 242 -5.21 -20.49 -0.48
N GLN A 243 -5.96 -21.58 -0.24
CA GLN A 243 -7.26 -21.78 -0.89
C GLN A 243 -8.30 -20.74 -0.49
N GLN A 244 -8.37 -20.33 0.79
CA GLN A 244 -9.27 -19.26 1.22
C GLN A 244 -8.91 -17.92 0.55
N ILE A 245 -7.61 -17.64 0.41
CA ILE A 245 -7.13 -16.45 -0.30
C ILE A 245 -7.57 -16.48 -1.77
N VAL A 246 -7.40 -17.62 -2.45
CA VAL A 246 -7.85 -17.81 -3.84
C VAL A 246 -9.35 -17.61 -3.97
N ASN A 247 -10.15 -18.23 -3.10
CA ASN A 247 -11.60 -18.10 -3.13
C ASN A 247 -12.04 -16.63 -2.98
N ASN A 248 -11.39 -15.88 -2.08
CA ASN A 248 -11.64 -14.45 -1.90
C ASN A 248 -11.26 -13.63 -3.16
N ILE A 249 -10.13 -13.93 -3.80
CA ILE A 249 -9.73 -13.31 -5.07
C ILE A 249 -10.75 -13.60 -6.16
N ILE A 250 -11.21 -14.84 -6.29
CA ILE A 250 -12.22 -15.25 -7.26
C ILE A 250 -13.53 -14.51 -7.01
N GLU A 251 -13.98 -14.40 -5.76
CA GLU A 251 -15.19 -13.67 -5.39
C GLU A 251 -15.08 -12.18 -5.77
N ILE A 252 -13.96 -11.54 -5.44
CA ILE A 252 -13.68 -10.15 -5.85
C ILE A 252 -13.67 -10.04 -7.38
N ALA A 253 -13.05 -10.97 -8.10
CA ALA A 253 -13.00 -10.99 -9.56
C ALA A 253 -14.39 -11.14 -10.19
N LYS A 254 -15.24 -12.03 -9.65
CA LYS A 254 -16.64 -12.21 -10.08
C LYS A 254 -17.47 -10.95 -9.90
N ASN A 255 -17.27 -10.23 -8.78
CA ASN A 255 -17.93 -8.94 -8.55
C ASN A 255 -17.57 -7.88 -9.60
N TYR A 256 -16.42 -7.97 -10.26
CA TYR A 256 -16.08 -7.10 -11.40
C TYR A 256 -16.82 -7.48 -12.69
N GLN A 257 -17.08 -8.76 -12.91
CA GLN A 257 -17.78 -9.25 -14.12
C GLN A 257 -19.27 -8.86 -14.12
N VAL A 258 -19.92 -8.88 -12.95
CA VAL A 258 -21.36 -8.58 -12.82
C VAL A 258 -21.67 -7.08 -12.95
N GLU A 259 -20.72 -6.19 -12.65
CA GLU A 259 -20.90 -4.73 -12.77
C GLU A 259 -20.82 -4.21 -14.22
N LEU A 260 -20.54 -5.07 -15.20
CA LEU A 260 -20.57 -4.70 -16.62
C LEU A 260 -21.94 -5.04 -17.22
N PRO A 261 -22.81 -4.06 -17.53
CA PRO A 261 -23.90 -4.33 -18.45
C PRO A 261 -23.27 -4.72 -19.78
N PHE A 262 -23.69 -5.87 -20.33
CA PHE A 262 -23.35 -6.35 -21.67
C PHE A 262 -23.19 -5.17 -22.63
N ARG A 263 -21.95 -4.83 -22.96
CA ARG A 263 -21.64 -3.83 -23.96
C ARG A 263 -21.24 -4.58 -25.21
N ASP A 264 -22.23 -4.80 -26.07
CA ASP A 264 -22.03 -5.17 -27.47
C ASP A 264 -21.25 -4.04 -28.17
N PHE A 265 -19.92 -4.07 -28.11
CA PHE A 265 -19.06 -3.17 -28.88
C PHE A 265 -18.04 -3.99 -29.68
N PRO A 266 -18.02 -3.85 -31.02
CA PRO A 266 -17.25 -4.70 -31.91
C PRO A 266 -15.83 -4.16 -32.13
N PHE A 267 -15.05 -3.98 -31.06
CA PHE A 267 -13.62 -3.67 -31.20
C PHE A 267 -12.79 -4.60 -30.31
N ARG A 268 -12.11 -5.54 -30.97
CA ARG A 268 -11.55 -6.78 -30.42
C ARG A 268 -10.02 -6.74 -30.30
N ASP A 269 -9.43 -5.56 -30.08
CA ASP A 269 -7.96 -5.39 -30.16
C ASP A 269 -7.28 -4.99 -28.84
N PHE A 270 -7.95 -5.12 -27.69
CA PHE A 270 -7.27 -4.95 -26.39
C PHE A 270 -7.60 -6.13 -25.46
N PRO A 271 -6.60 -6.91 -25.00
CA PRO A 271 -6.87 -8.09 -24.21
C PRO A 271 -7.26 -7.71 -22.76
N LEU A 272 -8.41 -8.27 -22.35
CA LEU A 272 -8.80 -8.71 -21.00
C LEU A 272 -9.10 -7.64 -19.93
N ARG A 273 -10.35 -7.13 -19.96
CA ARG A 273 -10.97 -6.41 -18.82
C ARG A 273 -11.19 -7.30 -17.60
N ASP A 274 -11.34 -8.60 -17.79
CA ASP A 274 -11.61 -9.56 -16.72
C ASP A 274 -10.38 -10.44 -16.48
N PHE A 275 -10.11 -10.74 -15.22
CA PHE A 275 -9.08 -11.70 -14.85
C PHE A 275 -9.60 -13.12 -15.14
N PRO A 276 -8.92 -13.92 -15.97
CA PRO A 276 -9.39 -15.26 -16.36
C PRO A 276 -9.07 -16.28 -15.26
N PHE A 277 -9.70 -16.14 -14.09
CA PHE A 277 -9.40 -17.01 -12.94
C PHE A 277 -9.63 -18.50 -13.23
N ASN A 278 -10.57 -18.85 -14.11
CA ASN A 278 -10.85 -20.22 -14.55
C ASN A 278 -9.61 -20.94 -15.13
N GLU A 279 -8.68 -20.20 -15.75
CA GLU A 279 -7.45 -20.77 -16.31
C GLU A 279 -6.47 -21.23 -15.22
N TYR A 280 -6.63 -20.75 -13.99
CA TYR A 280 -5.68 -20.93 -12.89
C TYR A 280 -6.31 -21.57 -11.64
N GLU A 281 -7.58 -21.98 -11.66
CA GLU A 281 -8.27 -22.53 -10.48
C GLU A 281 -7.57 -23.78 -9.91
N GLY A 282 -6.91 -24.57 -10.77
CA GLY A 282 -6.12 -25.74 -10.37
C GLY A 282 -4.75 -25.42 -9.76
N GLU A 283 -4.29 -24.17 -9.87
CA GLU A 283 -2.95 -23.74 -9.43
C GLU A 283 -3.04 -22.50 -8.51
N PRO A 284 -3.33 -22.69 -7.20
CA PRO A 284 -3.64 -21.59 -6.28
C PRO A 284 -2.59 -20.47 -6.22
N ILE A 285 -1.31 -20.84 -6.17
CA ILE A 285 -0.20 -19.87 -6.10
C ILE A 285 -0.04 -19.12 -7.43
N LEU A 286 -0.19 -19.81 -8.56
CA LEU A 286 -0.14 -19.18 -9.87
C LEU A 286 -1.30 -18.20 -10.05
N LEU A 287 -2.51 -18.56 -9.62
CA LEU A 287 -3.68 -17.67 -9.64
C LEU A 287 -3.42 -16.39 -8.85
N ILE A 288 -2.92 -16.51 -7.61
CA ILE A 288 -2.58 -15.35 -6.77
C ILE A 288 -1.55 -14.46 -7.47
N LYS A 289 -0.50 -15.04 -8.06
CA LYS A 289 0.55 -14.31 -8.77
C LYS A 289 0.00 -13.58 -9.99
N LYS A 290 -0.76 -14.27 -10.85
CA LYS A 290 -1.36 -13.71 -12.07
C LYS A 290 -2.37 -12.63 -11.75
N TYR A 291 -3.13 -12.78 -10.68
CA TYR A 291 -4.03 -11.74 -10.22
C TYR A 291 -3.29 -10.46 -9.80
N GLY A 292 -2.19 -10.61 -9.06
CA GLY A 292 -1.32 -9.49 -8.68
C GLY A 292 -0.70 -8.77 -9.90
N GLU A 293 -0.25 -9.53 -10.91
CA GLU A 293 0.23 -8.99 -12.19
C GLU A 293 -0.87 -8.19 -12.90
N TRP A 294 -2.09 -8.73 -12.97
CA TRP A 294 -3.25 -8.08 -13.57
C TRP A 294 -3.62 -6.77 -12.84
N LEU A 295 -3.64 -6.76 -11.50
CA LEU A 295 -3.92 -5.55 -10.70
C LEU A 295 -2.85 -4.47 -10.91
N LYS A 296 -1.59 -4.85 -10.96
CA LYS A 296 -0.48 -3.93 -11.19
C LYS A 296 -0.59 -3.30 -12.57
N PHE A 297 -0.87 -4.11 -13.60
CA PHE A 297 -0.98 -3.63 -14.97
C PHE A 297 -2.18 -2.69 -15.17
N ASN A 298 -3.37 -3.09 -14.70
CA ASN A 298 -4.61 -2.36 -14.97
C ASN A 298 -4.85 -1.18 -14.03
N TYR A 299 -4.42 -1.30 -12.76
CA TYR A 299 -4.79 -0.34 -11.71
C TYR A 299 -3.59 0.22 -10.95
N ASN A 300 -2.36 -0.22 -11.27
CA ASN A 300 -1.15 0.15 -10.54
C ASN A 300 -1.30 0.00 -9.02
N ILE A 301 -1.91 -1.14 -8.63
CA ILE A 301 -2.04 -1.64 -7.27
C ILE A 301 -1.08 -2.81 -7.15
N LYS A 302 -0.22 -2.79 -6.14
CA LYS A 302 0.67 -3.93 -5.86
C LYS A 302 0.03 -4.87 -4.85
N GLN A 303 0.11 -6.16 -5.15
CA GLN A 303 -0.25 -7.20 -4.22
C GLN A 303 1.00 -7.72 -3.51
N PHE A 304 0.93 -7.87 -2.20
CA PHE A 304 1.92 -8.53 -1.37
C PHE A 304 1.26 -9.73 -0.72
N LEU A 305 1.84 -10.91 -0.95
CA LEU A 305 1.47 -12.12 -0.22
C LEU A 305 2.45 -12.28 0.93
N ILE A 306 1.93 -12.24 2.14
CA ILE A 306 2.67 -12.57 3.35
C ILE A 306 2.44 -14.04 3.63
N VAL A 307 3.51 -14.79 3.79
CA VAL A 307 3.50 -16.24 4.03
C VAL A 307 4.06 -16.53 5.42
N ARG A 308 3.46 -17.49 6.11
CA ARG A 308 4.00 -17.97 7.39
C ARG A 308 4.93 -19.13 7.15
N ASN A 309 6.20 -18.99 7.54
CA ASN A 309 7.13 -20.11 7.55
C ASN A 309 6.67 -21.14 8.60
N GLN A 310 6.54 -22.40 8.20
CA GLN A 310 6.07 -23.49 9.05
C GLN A 310 7.20 -24.21 9.80
N ASN A 311 8.46 -23.86 9.51
CA ASN A 311 9.65 -24.58 9.99
C ASN A 311 10.25 -24.02 11.30
N TYR A 312 9.42 -23.49 12.21
CA TYR A 312 9.86 -23.13 13.57
C TYR A 312 8.87 -23.59 14.62
#